data_AF-A0A9D3P583-F1
#
_entry.id   AF-A0A9D3P583-F1
#
_cell.length_a   1.000
_cell.length_b   1.000
_cell.length_c   1.000
_cell.angle_alpha   90.00
_cell.angle_beta   90.00
_cell.angle_gamma   90.00
#
_symmetry.space_group_name_H-M   'P 1'
#
loop_
_entity.id
_entity.type
_entity.pdbx_description
1 polymer ?
#
loop_
_entity_poly.entity_id
_entity_poly.type
_entity_poly.pdbx_seq_one_letter_code
_entity_poly.pdbx_strand_id
1 'polypeptide(L)'
;MSAVVHVLLPFFLCIALANTDIFDNVLVDMSYDHYAEKRVDQLPAFLAMPFNCLVNVGYIIVGVYWLTRRMKDPRAAYAKDVFALMAIAYGPVQWARLATLRRAPSVLDQWFTLPIFAWVPVWCRVITHGWSARYAVAVEVCSVASYALALLHERGFELALGAHISVAVLQAAAAQRNFGDQVSLRYFIHAALSCAGFVLLKLLDHELAKFWLFQNLTGHFWSKRQPDVMAASLRLLFSVSRPGSFIASHNLVRPLSLSAHREGYKYVNAQEPLNDMKSITDRAAQTLLWTELFRGLGMTMSYLFREPATINYPFEKGPLSPRFRGEHALRRYPSGEERCIACKLCEAICPAQAITIEAEPRADGSRRTTRYDIDMTKCIYCGFCQEACPVDAIVEGPNFEFSTETHEELLYNKEKLLNNGDKWEAEIAANIQADYLYR
;
A
#
# COMPACT_ATOMS: atom_id res chain seq x y z
N MET A 1 -40.04 -21.43 -15.86
CA MET A 1 -38.56 -21.44 -15.97
C MET A 1 -37.98 -21.53 -14.57
N SER A 2 -36.99 -22.39 -14.35
CA SER A 2 -36.21 -22.37 -13.10
C SER A 2 -35.42 -21.06 -13.01
N ALA A 3 -35.21 -20.53 -11.79
CA ALA A 3 -34.38 -19.34 -11.55
C ALA A 3 -32.97 -19.51 -12.14
N VAL A 4 -32.46 -20.76 -12.12
CA VAL A 4 -31.20 -21.16 -12.74
C VAL A 4 -31.15 -20.84 -14.23
N VAL A 5 -32.20 -21.22 -14.97
CA VAL A 5 -32.24 -20.97 -16.42
C VAL A 5 -32.40 -19.48 -16.70
N HIS A 6 -33.14 -18.74 -15.87
CA HIS A 6 -33.33 -17.30 -16.03
C HIS A 6 -32.02 -16.53 -15.89
N VAL A 7 -31.15 -16.93 -14.97
CA VAL A 7 -29.87 -16.23 -14.77
C VAL A 7 -28.79 -16.74 -15.72
N LEU A 8 -28.64 -18.05 -15.86
CA LEU A 8 -27.52 -18.63 -16.61
C LEU A 8 -27.66 -18.42 -18.13
N LEU A 9 -28.88 -18.46 -18.68
CA LEU A 9 -29.06 -18.34 -20.13
C LEU A 9 -28.65 -16.94 -20.65
N PRO A 10 -29.13 -15.81 -20.08
CA PRO A 10 -28.63 -14.48 -20.42
C PRO A 10 -27.16 -14.31 -20.07
N PHE A 11 -26.69 -14.89 -18.94
CA PHE A 11 -25.29 -14.80 -18.55
C PHE A 11 -24.34 -15.41 -19.58
N PHE A 12 -24.61 -16.64 -20.04
CA PHE A 12 -23.81 -17.28 -21.08
C PHE A 12 -23.93 -16.58 -22.43
N LEU A 13 -25.09 -16.02 -22.75
CA LEU A 13 -25.25 -15.16 -23.94
C LEU A 13 -24.38 -13.91 -23.84
N CYS A 14 -24.38 -13.23 -22.69
CA CYS A 14 -23.51 -12.08 -22.45
C CYS A 14 -22.03 -12.44 -22.52
N ILE A 15 -21.62 -13.61 -22.00
CA ILE A 15 -20.24 -14.10 -22.15
C ILE A 15 -19.91 -14.30 -23.63
N ALA A 16 -20.78 -14.97 -24.39
CA ALA A 16 -20.53 -15.22 -25.81
C ALA A 16 -20.39 -13.89 -26.58
N LEU A 17 -21.32 -12.95 -26.38
CA LEU A 17 -21.32 -11.65 -27.06
C LEU A 17 -20.19 -10.72 -26.60
N ALA A 18 -19.78 -10.77 -25.33
CA ALA A 18 -18.65 -9.97 -24.83
C ALA A 18 -17.30 -10.43 -25.41
N ASN A 19 -17.23 -11.65 -25.96
CA ASN A 19 -16.06 -12.18 -26.68
C ASN A 19 -16.15 -11.94 -28.21
N THR A 20 -17.11 -11.14 -28.67
CA THR A 20 -17.22 -10.71 -30.08
C THR A 20 -16.83 -9.24 -30.25
N ASP A 21 -16.62 -8.82 -31.49
CA ASP A 21 -16.21 -7.45 -31.84
C ASP A 21 -17.35 -6.41 -31.68
N ILE A 22 -18.56 -6.83 -31.29
CA ILE A 22 -19.74 -5.95 -31.15
C ILE A 22 -19.46 -4.78 -30.20
N PHE A 23 -18.66 -5.02 -29.16
CA PHE A 23 -18.38 -4.02 -28.14
C PHE A 23 -17.01 -3.36 -28.29
N ASP A 24 -16.30 -3.49 -29.41
CA ASP A 24 -14.94 -2.97 -29.67
C ASP A 24 -14.74 -1.47 -29.50
N ASN A 25 -15.81 -0.71 -29.62
CA ASN A 25 -15.79 0.74 -29.43
C ASN A 25 -16.17 1.19 -28.01
N VAL A 26 -16.57 0.28 -27.12
CA VAL A 26 -16.89 0.65 -25.72
C VAL A 26 -15.63 1.01 -24.94
N LEU A 27 -15.65 2.16 -24.27
CA LEU A 27 -14.57 2.54 -23.36
C LEU A 27 -14.69 1.74 -22.05
N VAL A 28 -13.68 0.92 -21.78
CA VAL A 28 -13.58 0.12 -20.55
C VAL A 28 -12.21 0.29 -19.90
N ASP A 29 -12.20 0.38 -18.57
CA ASP A 29 -10.96 0.52 -17.80
C ASP A 29 -10.18 -0.80 -17.79
N MET A 30 -9.02 -0.79 -18.44
CA MET A 30 -8.07 -1.92 -18.50
C MET A 30 -6.83 -1.70 -17.62
N SER A 31 -6.85 -0.68 -16.76
CA SER A 31 -5.78 -0.40 -15.79
C SER A 31 -6.30 -0.45 -14.35
N TYR A 32 -5.37 -0.55 -13.41
CA TYR A 32 -5.68 -0.49 -11.98
C TYR A 32 -5.77 0.96 -11.45
N ASP A 33 -5.51 1.97 -12.30
CA ASP A 33 -5.33 3.37 -11.87
C ASP A 33 -6.62 4.01 -11.34
N HIS A 34 -7.76 3.45 -11.74
CA HIS A 34 -9.09 3.88 -11.33
C HIS A 34 -9.63 3.10 -10.12
N TYR A 35 -8.76 2.38 -9.39
CA TYR A 35 -9.15 1.71 -8.14
C TYR A 35 -8.47 2.38 -6.94
N ALA A 36 -9.27 2.65 -5.91
CA ALA A 36 -8.74 3.07 -4.61
C ALA A 36 -7.80 2.03 -3.96
N GLU A 37 -7.98 0.73 -4.25
CA GLU A 37 -7.06 -0.32 -3.81
C GLU A 37 -5.84 -0.41 -4.72
N LYS A 38 -4.65 -0.18 -4.16
CA LYS A 38 -3.41 -0.39 -4.91
C LYS A 38 -3.17 -1.88 -5.16
N ARG A 39 -2.72 -2.19 -6.37
CA ARG A 39 -2.23 -3.51 -6.73
C ARG A 39 -1.05 -3.91 -5.85
N VAL A 40 -1.06 -5.16 -5.35
CA VAL A 40 0.05 -5.78 -4.63
C VAL A 40 0.80 -6.68 -5.61
N ASP A 41 1.94 -6.21 -6.12
CA ASP A 41 2.70 -6.89 -7.18
C ASP A 41 3.27 -8.25 -6.75
N GLN A 42 3.37 -8.50 -5.45
CA GLN A 42 3.87 -9.75 -4.88
C GLN A 42 2.84 -10.89 -4.92
N LEU A 43 1.56 -10.56 -5.11
CA LEU A 43 0.49 -11.55 -5.18
C LEU A 43 0.20 -11.95 -6.64
N PRO A 44 -0.25 -13.19 -6.89
CA PRO A 44 -0.73 -13.59 -8.21
C PRO A 44 -1.78 -12.62 -8.74
N ALA A 45 -1.92 -12.49 -10.07
CA ALA A 45 -2.83 -11.52 -10.68
C ALA A 45 -4.29 -11.61 -10.15
N PHE A 46 -4.75 -12.82 -9.82
CA PHE A 46 -6.07 -13.03 -9.23
C PHE A 46 -6.17 -12.62 -7.74
N LEU A 47 -5.07 -12.42 -7.02
CA LEU A 47 -5.05 -11.90 -5.64
C LEU A 47 -4.40 -10.51 -5.55
N ALA A 48 -4.10 -9.89 -6.69
CA ALA A 48 -3.37 -8.63 -6.75
C ALA A 48 -4.13 -7.46 -6.09
N MET A 49 -5.43 -7.61 -5.84
CA MET A 49 -6.27 -6.68 -5.06
C MET A 49 -7.02 -7.47 -3.97
N PRO A 50 -6.37 -7.78 -2.84
CA PRO A 50 -6.91 -8.70 -1.82
C PRO A 50 -8.27 -8.28 -1.24
N PHE A 51 -8.53 -6.99 -1.04
CA PHE A 51 -9.80 -6.53 -0.48
C PHE A 51 -10.94 -6.64 -1.49
N ASN A 52 -10.72 -6.27 -2.75
CA ASN A 52 -11.70 -6.51 -3.81
C ASN A 52 -11.97 -8.01 -4.01
N CYS A 53 -10.94 -8.85 -3.90
CA CYS A 53 -11.11 -10.31 -3.93
C CYS A 53 -11.97 -10.80 -2.77
N LEU A 54 -11.76 -10.27 -1.56
CA LEU A 54 -12.58 -10.61 -0.38
C LEU A 54 -14.05 -10.20 -0.56
N VAL A 55 -14.32 -9.05 -1.19
CA VAL A 55 -15.69 -8.63 -1.53
C VAL A 55 -16.33 -9.59 -2.53
N ASN A 56 -15.60 -10.02 -3.56
CA ASN A 56 -16.08 -10.99 -4.56
C ASN A 56 -16.44 -12.33 -3.92
N VAL A 57 -15.58 -12.82 -3.01
CA VAL A 57 -15.85 -14.01 -2.20
C VAL A 57 -17.09 -13.78 -1.32
N GLY A 58 -17.25 -12.59 -0.76
CA GLY A 58 -18.44 -12.17 -0.02
C GLY A 58 -19.74 -12.34 -0.81
N TYR A 59 -19.80 -11.94 -2.08
CA TYR A 59 -20.99 -12.15 -2.91
C TYR A 59 -21.32 -13.62 -3.09
N ILE A 60 -20.30 -14.45 -3.35
CA ILE A 60 -20.48 -15.89 -3.53
C ILE A 60 -21.02 -16.51 -2.24
N ILE A 61 -20.44 -16.18 -1.08
CA ILE A 61 -20.88 -16.67 0.23
C ILE A 61 -22.32 -16.25 0.51
N VAL A 62 -22.67 -14.97 0.31
CA VAL A 62 -24.03 -14.46 0.55
C VAL A 62 -25.03 -15.11 -0.41
N GLY A 63 -24.68 -15.29 -1.68
CA GLY A 63 -25.53 -15.97 -2.65
C GLY A 63 -25.78 -17.43 -2.28
N VAL A 64 -24.72 -18.18 -1.93
CA VAL A 64 -24.85 -19.58 -1.48
C VAL A 64 -25.69 -19.66 -0.20
N TYR A 65 -25.45 -18.77 0.76
CA TYR A 65 -26.22 -18.68 1.98
C TYR A 65 -27.72 -18.49 1.69
N TRP A 66 -28.09 -17.57 0.80
CA TRP A 66 -29.49 -17.35 0.47
C TRP A 66 -30.11 -18.49 -0.33
N LEU A 67 -29.37 -19.17 -1.22
CA LEU A 67 -29.87 -20.36 -1.92
C LEU A 67 -30.20 -21.51 -0.96
N THR A 68 -29.42 -21.69 0.10
CA THR A 68 -29.68 -22.75 1.09
C THR A 68 -30.90 -22.47 1.99
N ARG A 69 -31.38 -21.22 2.03
CA ARG A 69 -32.59 -20.85 2.80
C ARG A 69 -33.87 -21.11 2.02
N ARG A 70 -34.74 -21.93 2.61
CA ARG A 70 -36.10 -22.20 2.08
C ARG A 70 -37.05 -21.09 2.48
N MET A 71 -37.87 -20.64 1.53
CA MET A 71 -39.00 -19.74 1.78
C MET A 71 -40.33 -20.46 1.57
N LYS A 72 -41.34 -20.05 2.34
CA LYS A 72 -42.69 -20.67 2.29
C LYS A 72 -43.46 -20.29 1.02
N ASP A 73 -43.30 -19.07 0.52
CA ASP A 73 -43.90 -18.62 -0.73
C ASP A 73 -43.02 -19.01 -1.94
N PRO A 74 -43.51 -19.85 -2.88
CA PRO A 74 -42.76 -20.24 -4.07
C PRO A 74 -42.36 -19.06 -4.96
N ARG A 75 -43.13 -17.98 -4.98
CA ARG A 75 -42.89 -16.82 -5.86
C ARG A 75 -41.81 -15.91 -5.30
N ALA A 76 -41.88 -15.62 -4.00
CA ALA A 76 -40.77 -14.97 -3.31
C ALA A 76 -39.50 -15.83 -3.34
N ALA A 77 -39.62 -17.16 -3.23
CA ALA A 77 -38.49 -18.09 -3.36
C ALA A 77 -37.81 -17.95 -4.72
N TYR A 78 -38.59 -17.86 -5.79
CA TYR A 78 -38.07 -17.64 -7.14
C TYR A 78 -37.28 -16.33 -7.28
N ALA A 79 -37.84 -15.20 -6.82
CA ALA A 79 -37.13 -13.93 -6.89
C ALA A 79 -35.83 -13.95 -6.07
N LYS A 80 -35.87 -14.53 -4.87
CA LYS A 80 -34.68 -14.75 -4.01
C LYS A 80 -33.61 -15.57 -4.73
N ASP A 81 -34.00 -16.68 -5.35
CA ASP A 81 -33.07 -17.58 -6.03
C ASP A 81 -32.42 -16.89 -7.22
N VAL A 82 -33.16 -16.07 -7.98
CA VAL A 82 -32.60 -15.27 -9.07
C VAL A 82 -31.53 -14.30 -8.56
N PHE A 83 -31.83 -13.52 -7.53
CA PHE A 83 -30.87 -12.56 -6.97
C PHE A 83 -29.63 -13.27 -6.39
N ALA A 84 -29.82 -14.40 -5.71
CA ALA A 84 -28.73 -15.18 -5.14
C ALA A 84 -27.83 -15.79 -6.22
N LEU A 85 -28.40 -16.27 -7.33
CA LEU A 85 -27.64 -16.78 -8.48
C LEU A 85 -26.89 -15.66 -9.21
N MET A 86 -27.48 -14.48 -9.35
CA MET A 86 -26.78 -13.31 -9.92
C MET A 86 -25.57 -12.92 -9.08
N ALA A 87 -25.67 -12.92 -7.74
CA ALA A 87 -24.55 -12.65 -6.85
C ALA A 87 -23.42 -13.69 -6.98
N ILE A 88 -23.77 -14.96 -7.12
CA ILE A 88 -22.79 -16.05 -7.34
C ILE A 88 -22.10 -15.90 -8.69
N ALA A 89 -22.85 -15.55 -9.75
CA ALA A 89 -22.31 -15.38 -11.09
C ALA A 89 -21.43 -14.13 -11.23
N TYR A 90 -21.79 -13.04 -10.55
CA TYR A 90 -21.07 -11.77 -10.62
C TYR A 90 -19.67 -11.81 -9.98
N GLY A 91 -19.52 -12.52 -8.85
CA GLY A 91 -18.22 -12.64 -8.15
C GLY A 91 -17.06 -13.09 -9.07
N PRO A 92 -17.19 -14.21 -9.79
CA PRO A 92 -16.20 -14.67 -10.78
C PRO A 92 -15.98 -13.71 -11.95
N VAL A 93 -16.99 -12.98 -12.42
CA VAL A 93 -16.83 -11.97 -13.50
C VAL A 93 -15.91 -10.85 -13.04
N GLN A 94 -16.20 -10.26 -11.87
CA GLN A 94 -15.39 -9.21 -11.29
C GLN A 94 -13.97 -9.71 -11.02
N TRP A 95 -13.84 -10.98 -10.58
CA TRP A 95 -12.55 -11.61 -10.36
C TRP A 95 -11.74 -11.78 -11.65
N ALA A 96 -12.37 -12.29 -12.71
CA ALA A 96 -11.74 -12.45 -14.02
C ALA A 96 -11.33 -11.11 -14.63
N ARG A 97 -12.13 -10.05 -14.44
CA ARG A 97 -11.79 -8.68 -14.82
C ARG A 97 -10.51 -8.22 -14.14
N LEU A 98 -10.44 -8.33 -12.81
CA LEU A 98 -9.27 -7.91 -12.04
C LEU A 98 -8.01 -8.73 -12.34
N ALA A 99 -8.18 -10.03 -12.57
CA ALA A 99 -7.06 -10.95 -12.81
C ALA A 99 -6.48 -10.81 -14.21
N THR A 100 -7.30 -10.50 -15.22
CA THR A 100 -6.87 -10.54 -16.62
C THR A 100 -6.68 -9.15 -17.23
N LEU A 101 -7.36 -8.12 -16.71
CA LEU A 101 -7.46 -6.79 -17.31
C LEU A 101 -7.80 -6.84 -18.81
N ARG A 102 -8.51 -7.89 -19.23
CA ARG A 102 -8.95 -8.06 -20.61
C ARG A 102 -10.25 -7.30 -20.82
N ARG A 103 -10.47 -6.94 -22.07
CA ARG A 103 -11.63 -6.20 -22.55
C ARG A 103 -12.95 -6.95 -22.30
N ALA A 104 -13.03 -8.21 -22.73
CA ALA A 104 -14.24 -9.02 -22.60
C ALA A 104 -14.75 -9.16 -21.14
N PRO A 105 -13.90 -9.50 -20.14
CA PRO A 105 -14.31 -9.46 -18.72
C PRO A 105 -14.73 -8.08 -18.22
N SER A 106 -14.13 -7.00 -18.73
CA SER A 106 -14.47 -5.62 -18.33
C SER A 106 -15.83 -5.17 -18.88
N VAL A 107 -16.14 -5.54 -20.12
CA VAL A 107 -17.47 -5.36 -20.72
C VAL A 107 -18.51 -6.19 -19.97
N LEU A 108 -18.18 -7.45 -19.67
CA LEU A 108 -19.09 -8.35 -18.96
C LEU A 108 -19.42 -7.84 -17.53
N ASP A 109 -18.44 -7.28 -16.82
CA ASP A 109 -18.63 -6.65 -15.50
C ASP A 109 -19.65 -5.50 -15.55
N GLN A 110 -19.46 -4.56 -16.48
CA GLN A 110 -20.41 -3.45 -16.68
C GLN A 110 -21.80 -3.96 -17.09
N TRP A 111 -21.84 -4.85 -18.09
CA TRP A 111 -23.09 -5.28 -18.70
C TRP A 111 -23.95 -6.12 -17.73
N PHE A 112 -23.32 -7.00 -16.96
CA PHE A 112 -24.01 -7.86 -15.99
C PHE A 112 -24.38 -7.12 -14.69
N THR A 113 -23.82 -5.94 -14.44
CA THR A 113 -24.20 -5.08 -13.29
C THR A 113 -25.61 -4.50 -13.44
N LEU A 114 -26.05 -4.15 -14.66
CA LEU A 114 -27.32 -3.48 -14.88
C LEU A 114 -28.53 -4.34 -14.47
N PRO A 115 -28.62 -5.64 -14.85
CA PRO A 115 -29.72 -6.52 -14.43
C PRO A 115 -29.84 -6.66 -12.90
N ILE A 116 -28.74 -6.62 -12.15
CA ILE A 116 -28.75 -6.73 -10.68
C ILE A 116 -29.59 -5.60 -10.07
N PHE A 117 -29.44 -4.36 -10.55
CA PHE A 117 -30.24 -3.23 -10.10
C PHE A 117 -31.66 -3.25 -10.69
N ALA A 118 -31.84 -3.76 -11.91
CA ALA A 118 -33.15 -3.88 -12.56
C ALA A 118 -34.09 -4.85 -11.82
N TRP A 119 -33.55 -5.85 -11.14
CA TRP A 119 -34.33 -6.81 -10.36
C TRP A 119 -34.90 -6.23 -9.04
N VAL A 120 -34.38 -5.09 -8.56
CA VAL A 120 -34.95 -4.38 -7.39
C VAL A 120 -36.39 -3.89 -7.69
N PRO A 121 -36.65 -3.18 -8.80
CA PRO A 121 -38.00 -2.89 -9.28
C PRO A 121 -38.93 -4.10 -9.41
N VAL A 122 -38.40 -5.23 -9.91
CA VAL A 122 -39.17 -6.48 -10.00
C VAL A 122 -39.59 -6.94 -8.60
N TRP A 123 -38.67 -6.91 -7.65
CA TRP A 123 -38.94 -7.27 -6.26
C TRP A 123 -39.96 -6.33 -5.60
N CYS A 124 -39.83 -5.02 -5.77
CA CYS A 124 -40.79 -4.04 -5.27
C CYS A 124 -42.18 -4.26 -5.86
N ARG A 125 -42.27 -4.63 -7.15
CA ARG A 125 -43.54 -4.97 -7.77
C ARG A 125 -44.15 -6.26 -7.19
N VAL A 126 -43.34 -7.27 -6.90
CA VAL A 126 -43.82 -8.50 -6.26
C VAL A 126 -44.47 -8.19 -4.91
N ILE A 127 -43.87 -7.30 -4.12
CA ILE A 127 -44.41 -6.87 -2.83
C ILE A 127 -45.73 -6.10 -2.99
N THR A 128 -45.79 -5.16 -3.94
CA THR A 128 -46.90 -4.21 -4.06
C THR A 128 -48.09 -4.71 -4.89
N HIS A 129 -47.83 -5.47 -5.96
CA HIS A 129 -48.83 -5.88 -6.97
C HIS A 129 -48.77 -7.37 -7.31
N GLY A 130 -47.90 -8.14 -6.64
CA GLY A 130 -47.69 -9.56 -6.90
C GLY A 130 -46.79 -9.86 -8.11
N TRP A 131 -46.55 -11.15 -8.34
CA TRP A 131 -45.66 -11.65 -9.39
C TRP A 131 -46.24 -11.47 -10.80
N SER A 132 -45.45 -10.91 -11.72
CA SER A 132 -45.76 -10.87 -13.15
C SER A 132 -44.51 -11.20 -13.98
N ALA A 133 -44.53 -12.35 -14.64
CA ALA A 133 -43.42 -12.79 -15.50
C ALA A 133 -43.18 -11.84 -16.68
N ARG A 134 -44.26 -11.28 -17.26
CA ARG A 134 -44.14 -10.31 -18.37
C ARG A 134 -43.41 -9.05 -17.94
N TYR A 135 -43.67 -8.56 -16.73
CA TYR A 135 -42.98 -7.40 -16.19
C TYR A 135 -41.51 -7.70 -15.91
N ALA A 136 -41.21 -8.84 -15.28
CA ALA A 136 -39.82 -9.24 -14.99
C ALA A 136 -38.98 -9.34 -16.27
N VAL A 137 -39.49 -10.03 -17.29
CA VAL A 137 -38.80 -10.17 -18.59
C VAL A 137 -38.66 -8.81 -19.30
N ALA A 138 -39.69 -7.96 -19.29
CA ALA A 138 -39.60 -6.64 -19.90
C ALA A 138 -38.53 -5.77 -19.23
N VAL A 139 -38.48 -5.76 -17.89
CA VAL A 139 -37.46 -5.02 -17.14
C VAL A 139 -36.05 -5.56 -17.42
N GLU A 140 -35.89 -6.88 -17.49
CA GLU A 140 -34.60 -7.51 -17.78
C GLU A 140 -34.12 -7.22 -19.20
N VAL A 141 -35.00 -7.35 -20.20
CA VAL A 141 -34.68 -7.01 -21.61
C VAL A 141 -34.32 -5.54 -21.75
N CYS A 142 -35.09 -4.63 -21.14
CA CYS A 142 -34.77 -3.20 -21.14
C CYS A 142 -33.42 -2.92 -20.47
N SER A 143 -33.11 -3.62 -19.38
CA SER A 143 -31.84 -3.46 -18.68
C SER A 143 -30.64 -3.92 -19.52
N VAL A 144 -30.71 -5.11 -20.12
CA VAL A 144 -29.67 -5.64 -21.00
C VAL A 144 -29.49 -4.75 -22.24
N ALA A 145 -30.60 -4.28 -22.83
CA ALA A 145 -30.57 -3.38 -24.00
C ALA A 145 -30.01 -1.99 -23.66
N SER A 146 -30.22 -1.50 -22.43
CA SER A 146 -29.72 -0.18 -22.02
C SER A 146 -28.19 -0.05 -22.07
N TYR A 147 -27.47 -1.17 -22.03
CA TYR A 147 -26.01 -1.17 -22.20
C TYR A 147 -25.57 -0.66 -23.58
N ALA A 148 -26.43 -0.70 -24.60
CA ALA A 148 -26.15 -0.10 -25.91
C ALA A 148 -25.84 1.40 -25.82
N LEU A 149 -26.26 2.10 -24.75
CA LEU A 149 -25.85 3.49 -24.51
C LEU A 149 -24.34 3.65 -24.40
N ALA A 150 -23.63 2.63 -23.89
CA ALA A 150 -22.17 2.61 -23.81
C ALA A 150 -21.47 2.57 -25.18
N LEU A 151 -22.18 2.17 -26.24
CA LEU A 151 -21.71 2.25 -27.63
C LEU A 151 -21.95 3.64 -28.25
N LEU A 152 -22.92 4.39 -27.73
CA LEU A 152 -23.35 5.68 -28.29
C LEU A 152 -22.62 6.88 -27.67
N HIS A 153 -22.14 6.75 -26.43
CA HIS A 153 -21.51 7.84 -25.69
C HIS A 153 -20.50 7.33 -24.66
N GLU A 154 -19.42 8.07 -24.44
CA GLU A 154 -18.32 7.70 -23.51
C GLU A 154 -18.81 7.50 -22.07
N ARG A 155 -19.82 8.27 -21.65
CA ARG A 155 -20.48 8.16 -20.33
C ARG A 155 -21.78 7.35 -20.37
N GLY A 156 -22.02 6.58 -21.43
CA GLY A 156 -23.28 5.87 -21.66
C GLY A 156 -23.59 4.82 -20.59
N PHE A 157 -22.56 4.09 -20.12
CA PHE A 157 -22.71 3.14 -19.01
C PHE A 157 -23.11 3.83 -17.71
N GLU A 158 -22.44 4.92 -17.33
CA GLU A 158 -22.72 5.66 -16.10
C GLU A 158 -24.14 6.24 -16.10
N LEU A 159 -24.62 6.72 -17.26
CA LEU A 159 -26.00 7.17 -17.44
C LEU A 159 -27.00 6.02 -17.24
N ALA A 160 -26.74 4.87 -17.86
CA ALA A 160 -27.60 3.69 -17.74
C ALA A 160 -27.66 3.20 -16.28
N LEU A 161 -26.50 3.07 -15.63
CA LEU A 161 -26.38 2.65 -14.24
C LEU A 161 -27.08 3.64 -13.29
N GLY A 162 -26.86 4.94 -13.45
CA GLY A 162 -27.51 5.98 -12.66
C GLY A 162 -29.04 5.97 -12.79
N ALA A 163 -29.57 5.72 -13.99
CA ALA A 163 -31.00 5.56 -14.21
C ALA A 163 -31.56 4.31 -13.48
N HIS A 164 -30.87 3.17 -13.56
CA HIS A 164 -31.29 1.94 -12.86
C HIS A 164 -31.32 2.12 -11.34
N ILE A 165 -30.26 2.71 -10.76
CA ILE A 165 -30.18 2.98 -9.32
C ILE A 165 -31.30 3.93 -8.91
N SER A 166 -31.55 4.99 -9.69
CA SER A 166 -32.60 5.96 -9.41
C SER A 166 -34.00 5.30 -9.39
N VAL A 167 -34.31 4.47 -10.39
CA VAL A 167 -35.59 3.73 -10.45
C VAL A 167 -35.70 2.74 -9.28
N ALA A 168 -34.63 2.02 -8.94
CA ALA A 168 -34.58 1.10 -7.82
C ALA A 168 -34.87 1.81 -6.48
N VAL A 169 -34.21 2.94 -6.21
CA VAL A 169 -34.40 3.74 -4.99
C VAL A 169 -35.82 4.30 -4.92
N LEU A 170 -36.35 4.85 -6.01
CA LEU A 170 -37.71 5.41 -6.04
C LEU A 170 -38.78 4.35 -5.79
N GLN A 171 -38.66 3.18 -6.41
CA GLN A 171 -39.63 2.09 -6.21
C GLN A 171 -39.50 1.45 -4.83
N ALA A 172 -38.28 1.30 -4.31
CA ALA A 172 -38.05 0.83 -2.95
C ALA A 172 -38.59 1.82 -1.91
N ALA A 173 -38.43 3.12 -2.10
CA ALA A 173 -39.01 4.15 -1.24
C ALA A 173 -40.55 4.12 -1.27
N ALA A 174 -41.15 3.93 -2.44
CA ALA A 174 -42.61 3.77 -2.57
C ALA A 174 -43.11 2.51 -1.85
N ALA A 175 -42.41 1.37 -2.00
CA ALA A 175 -42.73 0.15 -1.29
C ALA A 175 -42.58 0.31 0.24
N GLN A 176 -41.52 0.98 0.70
CA GLN A 176 -41.28 1.26 2.12
C GLN A 176 -42.36 2.14 2.73
N ARG A 177 -42.84 3.17 2.01
CA ARG A 177 -43.92 4.04 2.48
C ARG A 177 -45.24 3.30 2.68
N ASN A 178 -45.54 2.34 1.80
CA ASN A 178 -46.83 1.66 1.79
C ASN A 178 -46.87 0.38 2.63
N PHE A 179 -45.75 -0.35 2.74
CA PHE A 179 -45.69 -1.69 3.35
C PHE A 179 -44.54 -1.86 4.36
N GLY A 180 -43.74 -0.81 4.58
CA GLY A 180 -42.55 -0.90 5.41
C GLY A 180 -42.82 -0.73 6.91
N ASP A 181 -41.88 -1.25 7.70
CA ASP A 181 -41.76 -1.10 9.15
C ASP A 181 -40.42 -0.44 9.54
N GLN A 182 -40.15 -0.29 10.83
CA GLN A 182 -38.90 0.33 11.31
C GLN A 182 -37.65 -0.49 10.98
N VAL A 183 -37.78 -1.82 10.85
CA VAL A 183 -36.64 -2.71 10.55
C VAL A 183 -36.26 -2.59 9.08
N SER A 184 -37.23 -2.69 8.19
CA SER A 184 -37.06 -2.48 6.74
C SER A 184 -36.61 -1.06 6.42
N LEU A 185 -37.04 -0.05 7.19
CA LEU A 185 -36.56 1.33 7.01
C LEU A 185 -35.05 1.45 7.24
N ARG A 186 -34.52 0.77 8.27
CA ARG A 186 -33.07 0.73 8.53
C ARG A 186 -32.33 0.08 7.36
N TYR A 187 -32.81 -1.06 6.88
CA TYR A 187 -32.19 -1.73 5.72
C TYR A 187 -32.26 -0.89 4.44
N PHE A 188 -33.38 -0.19 4.21
CA PHE A 188 -33.54 0.74 3.09
C PHE A 188 -32.54 1.90 3.18
N ILE A 189 -32.39 2.53 4.35
CA ILE A 189 -31.41 3.61 4.56
C ILE A 189 -29.99 3.10 4.32
N HIS A 190 -29.64 1.92 4.85
CA HIS A 190 -28.32 1.32 4.60
C HIS A 190 -28.08 1.02 3.12
N ALA A 191 -29.07 0.48 2.40
CA ALA A 191 -28.97 0.22 0.97
C ALA A 191 -28.84 1.51 0.15
N ALA A 192 -29.61 2.55 0.49
CA ALA A 192 -29.55 3.86 -0.17
C ALA A 192 -28.20 4.55 0.05
N LEU A 193 -27.67 4.52 1.29
CA LEU A 193 -26.34 5.03 1.60
C LEU A 193 -25.23 4.24 0.88
N SER A 194 -25.36 2.92 0.77
CA SER A 194 -24.42 2.08 0.03
C SER A 194 -24.42 2.41 -1.48
N CYS A 195 -25.60 2.59 -2.08
CA CYS A 195 -25.74 2.99 -3.49
C CYS A 195 -25.21 4.41 -3.73
N ALA A 196 -25.55 5.37 -2.85
CA ALA A 196 -25.04 6.73 -2.93
C ALA A 196 -23.52 6.78 -2.77
N GLY A 197 -22.98 5.99 -1.83
CA GLY A 197 -21.54 5.82 -1.66
C GLY A 197 -20.88 5.23 -2.90
N PHE A 198 -21.45 4.18 -3.50
CA PHE A 198 -20.95 3.60 -4.74
C PHE A 198 -20.89 4.61 -5.90
N VAL A 199 -21.95 5.39 -6.10
CA VAL A 199 -22.00 6.44 -7.14
C VAL A 199 -21.00 7.56 -6.85
N LEU A 200 -20.93 8.02 -5.61
CA LEU A 200 -20.00 9.09 -5.19
C LEU A 200 -18.54 8.67 -5.37
N LEU A 201 -18.20 7.44 -4.96
CA LEU A 201 -16.87 6.88 -5.12
C LEU A 201 -16.51 6.68 -6.60
N LYS A 202 -17.45 6.23 -7.43
CA LYS A 202 -17.24 6.12 -8.88
C LYS A 202 -16.98 7.47 -9.55
N LEU A 203 -17.67 8.52 -9.11
CA LEU A 203 -17.52 9.87 -9.67
C LEU A 203 -16.29 10.62 -9.14
N LEU A 204 -15.83 10.31 -7.92
CA LEU A 204 -14.73 11.01 -7.23
C LEU A 204 -13.48 10.14 -7.02
N ASP A 205 -13.40 8.95 -7.63
CA ASP A 205 -12.35 7.96 -7.35
C ASP A 205 -10.94 8.54 -7.53
N HIS A 206 -10.73 9.33 -8.58
CA HIS A 206 -9.45 9.96 -8.88
C HIS A 206 -9.03 11.02 -7.85
N GLU A 207 -9.99 11.78 -7.31
CA GLU A 207 -9.72 12.80 -6.28
C GLU A 207 -9.57 12.16 -4.90
N LEU A 208 -10.34 11.11 -4.61
CA LEU A 208 -10.29 10.39 -3.34
C LEU A 208 -9.00 9.56 -3.20
N ALA A 209 -8.45 9.01 -4.30
CA ALA A 209 -7.18 8.29 -4.33
C ALA A 209 -5.97 9.14 -3.89
N LYS A 210 -6.09 10.48 -3.85
CA LYS A 210 -5.06 11.39 -3.35
C LYS A 210 -4.96 11.40 -1.83
N PHE A 211 -6.03 11.03 -1.12
CA PHE A 211 -6.08 11.08 0.34
C PHE A 211 -5.56 9.78 0.98
N TRP A 212 -4.67 9.91 1.96
CA TRP A 212 -4.02 8.78 2.66
C TRP A 212 -5.00 7.73 3.21
N LEU A 213 -6.18 8.17 3.68
CA LEU A 213 -7.23 7.27 4.21
C LEU A 213 -7.73 6.29 3.13
N PHE A 214 -7.95 6.77 1.91
CA PHE A 214 -8.46 5.97 0.79
C PHE A 214 -7.36 5.15 0.10
N GLN A 215 -6.09 5.53 0.29
CA GLN A 215 -4.92 4.75 -0.17
C GLN A 215 -4.68 3.48 0.66
N ASN A 216 -5.13 3.45 1.91
CA ASN A 216 -4.91 2.32 2.83
C ASN A 216 -6.20 1.57 3.19
N LEU A 217 -7.36 2.23 3.13
CA LEU A 217 -8.69 1.64 3.35
C LEU A 217 -9.56 1.99 2.14
N THR A 218 -9.74 1.01 1.26
CA THR A 218 -10.31 1.20 -0.08
C THR A 218 -11.68 1.90 -0.02
N GLY A 219 -11.97 2.78 -0.98
CA GLY A 219 -13.29 3.39 -1.16
C GLY A 219 -14.41 2.33 -1.27
N HIS A 220 -14.14 1.18 -1.91
CA HIS A 220 -15.11 0.09 -1.99
C HIS A 220 -15.49 -0.50 -0.62
N PHE A 221 -14.56 -0.50 0.34
CA PHE A 221 -14.79 -0.92 1.73
C PHE A 221 -15.76 0.03 2.47
N TRP A 222 -15.65 1.33 2.24
CA TRP A 222 -16.54 2.35 2.82
C TRP A 222 -17.94 2.33 2.20
N SER A 223 -18.09 1.91 0.93
CA SER A 223 -19.43 1.77 0.31
C SER A 223 -20.26 0.62 0.88
N LYS A 224 -19.63 -0.38 1.52
CA LYS A 224 -20.26 -1.69 1.79
C LYS A 224 -20.12 -2.22 3.22
N ARG A 225 -19.68 -1.44 4.21
CA ARG A 225 -19.78 -1.88 5.61
C ARG A 225 -19.90 -0.76 6.66
N GLN A 226 -21.02 -0.81 7.39
CA GLN A 226 -21.03 -0.85 8.87
C GLN A 226 -22.42 -1.34 9.35
N PRO A 227 -22.55 -2.08 10.47
CA PRO A 227 -21.55 -2.42 11.50
C PRO A 227 -21.43 -3.92 11.89
N ASP A 228 -20.41 -4.18 12.71
CA ASP A 228 -20.10 -5.34 13.56
C ASP A 228 -19.46 -6.61 12.94
N VAL A 229 -18.43 -7.11 13.65
CA VAL A 229 -17.71 -8.41 13.55
C VAL A 229 -16.22 -8.42 13.13
N MET A 230 -15.58 -7.36 12.62
CA MET A 230 -14.14 -7.44 12.26
C MET A 230 -13.19 -6.44 12.93
N ALA A 231 -13.49 -6.04 14.17
CA ALA A 231 -12.53 -5.30 15.02
C ALA A 231 -11.58 -6.21 15.82
N ALA A 232 -11.76 -7.53 15.81
CA ALA A 232 -10.96 -8.47 16.62
C ALA A 232 -9.85 -9.21 15.84
N SER A 233 -9.82 -9.13 14.50
CA SER A 233 -8.87 -9.91 13.68
C SER A 233 -7.72 -9.10 13.09
N LEU A 234 -7.69 -7.78 13.26
CA LEU A 234 -6.74 -6.87 12.59
C LEU A 234 -5.69 -6.23 13.52
N ARG A 235 -5.61 -6.66 14.79
CA ARG A 235 -4.45 -6.35 15.67
C ARG A 235 -3.26 -7.31 15.50
N LEU A 236 -3.42 -8.36 14.69
CA LEU A 236 -2.37 -9.37 14.46
C LEU A 236 -1.66 -9.23 13.10
N LEU A 237 -2.20 -8.38 12.21
CA LEU A 237 -1.62 -8.10 10.88
C LEU A 237 -0.95 -6.72 10.80
N PHE A 238 -0.81 -6.04 11.94
CA PHE A 238 -0.19 -4.73 12.07
C PHE A 238 1.13 -4.76 12.85
N SER A 239 1.85 -5.89 12.81
CA SER A 239 3.29 -5.87 13.07
C SER A 239 4.02 -6.40 11.83
N VAL A 240 4.85 -5.52 11.27
CA VAL A 240 5.92 -5.82 10.30
C VAL A 240 5.35 -6.13 8.90
N SER A 241 5.43 -5.27 7.88
CA SER A 241 6.50 -4.32 7.59
C SER A 241 6.19 -3.49 6.32
N ARG A 242 6.44 -2.19 6.41
CA ARG A 242 7.14 -1.37 5.39
C ARG A 242 8.46 -0.91 6.03
N PRO A 243 9.46 -0.32 5.34
CA PRO A 243 9.58 0.07 3.92
C PRO A 243 10.85 -0.53 3.22
N GLY A 244 10.91 -0.72 1.89
CA GLY A 244 11.23 0.26 0.84
C GLY A 244 12.49 -0.22 0.08
N SER A 245 12.81 0.09 -1.19
CA SER A 245 12.16 0.83 -2.28
C SER A 245 13.08 0.83 -3.53
N PHE A 246 12.50 0.60 -4.72
CA PHE A 246 12.79 1.18 -6.07
C PHE A 246 14.24 1.11 -6.66
N ILE A 247 14.52 0.87 -7.95
CA ILE A 247 13.98 1.44 -9.21
C ILE A 247 14.20 0.44 -10.37
N ALA A 248 13.20 0.24 -11.23
CA ALA A 248 13.38 -0.18 -12.62
C ALA A 248 12.86 0.96 -13.51
N SER A 249 13.65 1.42 -14.48
CA SER A 249 13.18 2.35 -15.50
C SER A 249 13.90 2.14 -16.84
N HIS A 250 13.06 1.92 -17.86
CA HIS A 250 13.27 2.10 -19.30
C HIS A 250 14.21 1.15 -20.04
N ASN A 251 13.62 0.35 -20.94
CA ASN A 251 14.12 0.32 -22.31
C ASN A 251 12.96 0.54 -23.28
N LEU A 252 12.96 1.75 -23.82
CA LEU A 252 12.48 2.05 -25.16
C LEU A 252 13.18 1.11 -26.15
N VAL A 253 12.36 0.56 -27.04
CA VAL A 253 12.74 -0.20 -28.21
C VAL A 253 13.85 0.52 -28.99
N ARG A 254 14.95 -0.17 -29.26
CA ARG A 254 15.83 0.12 -30.40
C ARG A 254 16.27 -1.19 -31.07
N PRO A 255 16.49 -1.14 -32.39
CA PRO A 255 16.34 -2.26 -33.29
C PRO A 255 17.61 -3.12 -33.36
N LEU A 256 17.39 -4.40 -33.66
CA LEU A 256 18.31 -5.35 -34.31
C LEU A 256 19.80 -4.95 -34.29
N SER A 257 20.44 -5.16 -33.15
CA SER A 257 21.88 -5.31 -33.04
C SER A 257 22.19 -6.81 -33.09
N LEU A 258 22.90 -7.27 -34.12
CA LEU A 258 23.68 -8.50 -34.07
C LEU A 258 24.62 -8.40 -32.86
N SER A 259 24.21 -8.93 -31.71
CA SER A 259 25.01 -8.90 -30.49
C SER A 259 26.14 -9.91 -30.63
N ALA A 260 27.34 -9.40 -30.89
CA ALA A 260 28.55 -10.10 -30.53
C ALA A 260 28.44 -10.55 -29.06
N HIS A 261 28.80 -11.80 -28.77
CA HIS A 261 28.88 -12.34 -27.42
C HIS A 261 29.76 -11.41 -26.56
N ARG A 262 29.15 -10.65 -25.64
CA ARG A 262 29.91 -10.01 -24.55
C ARG A 262 30.32 -11.12 -23.58
N GLU A 263 31.60 -11.36 -23.40
CA GLU A 263 32.06 -12.23 -22.31
C GLU A 263 31.98 -11.47 -20.97
N GLY A 264 31.73 -12.18 -19.86
CA GLY A 264 31.78 -11.61 -18.51
C GLY A 264 30.45 -11.26 -17.83
N TYR A 265 29.30 -11.64 -18.39
CA TYR A 265 28.01 -11.55 -17.68
C TYR A 265 27.37 -12.94 -17.52
N LYS A 266 26.66 -13.16 -16.41
CA LYS A 266 25.95 -14.41 -16.11
C LYS A 266 24.45 -14.18 -16.26
N TYR A 267 23.80 -14.94 -17.12
CA TYR A 267 22.34 -14.96 -17.18
C TYR A 267 21.76 -15.61 -15.93
N VAL A 268 20.95 -14.86 -15.19
CA VAL A 268 20.21 -15.36 -14.02
C VAL A 268 18.88 -15.95 -14.50
N ASN A 269 18.50 -17.12 -13.99
CA ASN A 269 17.25 -17.82 -14.31
C ASN A 269 17.05 -18.21 -15.79
N ALA A 270 18.11 -18.30 -16.59
CA ALA A 270 18.04 -18.74 -18.00
C ALA A 270 18.06 -20.27 -18.17
N GLN A 271 17.86 -21.02 -17.09
CA GLN A 271 17.85 -22.48 -17.13
C GLN A 271 16.44 -22.96 -17.45
N GLU A 272 16.32 -23.73 -18.52
CA GLU A 272 15.06 -24.38 -18.86
C GLU A 272 14.78 -25.56 -17.91
N PRO A 273 13.54 -25.75 -17.46
CA PRO A 273 13.19 -26.87 -16.61
C PRO A 273 13.24 -28.19 -17.39
N LEU A 274 13.72 -29.26 -16.75
CA LEU A 274 13.74 -30.59 -17.34
C LEU A 274 12.31 -31.13 -17.58
N ASN A 275 12.15 -31.96 -18.61
CA ASN A 275 10.86 -32.56 -19.01
C ASN A 275 10.77 -34.06 -18.73
N ASP A 276 11.63 -34.60 -17.86
CA ASP A 276 11.56 -35.98 -17.42
C ASP A 276 10.35 -36.19 -16.48
N MET A 277 9.70 -37.36 -16.56
CA MET A 277 8.52 -37.71 -15.76
C MET A 277 8.77 -37.54 -14.26
N LYS A 278 9.99 -37.85 -13.80
CA LYS A 278 10.42 -37.63 -12.42
C LYS A 278 10.37 -36.15 -12.05
N SER A 279 10.99 -35.29 -12.85
CA SER A 279 11.04 -33.84 -12.60
C SER A 279 9.66 -33.16 -12.66
N ILE A 280 8.77 -33.64 -13.54
CA ILE A 280 7.39 -33.15 -13.64
C ILE A 280 6.61 -33.55 -12.38
N THR A 281 6.74 -34.81 -11.93
CA THR A 281 6.09 -35.32 -10.72
C THR A 281 6.60 -34.59 -9.47
N ASP A 282 7.90 -34.34 -9.38
CA ASP A 282 8.52 -33.58 -8.27
C ASP A 282 8.00 -32.13 -8.22
N ARG A 283 7.89 -31.43 -9.36
CA ARG A 283 7.30 -30.08 -9.42
C ARG A 283 5.83 -30.05 -9.06
N ALA A 284 5.06 -31.06 -9.50
CA ALA A 284 3.65 -31.20 -9.13
C ALA A 284 3.51 -31.46 -7.62
N ALA A 285 4.36 -32.30 -7.05
CA ALA A 285 4.41 -32.54 -5.61
C ALA A 285 4.79 -31.27 -4.83
N GLN A 286 5.76 -30.50 -5.31
CA GLN A 286 6.09 -29.19 -4.74
C GLN A 286 4.88 -28.24 -4.74
N THR A 287 4.16 -28.18 -5.86
CA THR A 287 2.98 -27.31 -6.02
C THR A 287 1.82 -27.71 -5.09
N LEU A 288 1.57 -29.02 -4.93
CA LEU A 288 0.44 -29.54 -4.16
C LEU A 288 0.73 -29.70 -2.66
N LEU A 289 1.96 -30.07 -2.32
CA LEU A 289 2.38 -30.40 -0.94
C LEU A 289 3.25 -29.32 -0.30
N TRP A 290 3.54 -28.22 -1.01
CA TRP A 290 4.27 -27.05 -0.49
C TRP A 290 5.62 -27.39 0.16
N THR A 291 6.36 -28.31 -0.47
CA THR A 291 7.56 -28.91 0.11
C THR A 291 8.66 -27.88 0.38
N GLU A 292 8.80 -26.89 -0.50
CA GLU A 292 9.72 -25.75 -0.34
C GLU A 292 9.28 -24.77 0.74
N LEU A 293 7.97 -24.60 0.96
CA LEU A 293 7.46 -23.74 2.04
C LEU A 293 7.79 -24.35 3.40
N PHE A 294 7.60 -25.65 3.57
CA PHE A 294 8.01 -26.34 4.79
C PHE A 294 9.53 -26.37 4.96
N ARG A 295 10.31 -26.48 3.87
CA ARG A 295 11.77 -26.34 3.92
C ARG A 295 12.17 -24.94 4.39
N GLY A 296 11.53 -23.88 3.89
CA GLY A 296 11.74 -22.50 4.32
C GLY A 296 11.34 -22.28 5.78
N LEU A 297 10.21 -22.84 6.21
CA LEU A 297 9.77 -22.79 7.61
C LEU A 297 10.75 -23.49 8.54
N GLY A 298 11.33 -24.62 8.12
CA GLY A 298 12.41 -25.30 8.83
C GLY A 298 13.63 -24.42 9.02
N MET A 299 13.97 -23.58 8.02
CA MET A 299 15.04 -22.59 8.16
C MET A 299 14.68 -21.53 9.21
N THR A 300 13.46 -20.99 9.21
CA THR A 300 13.02 -20.05 10.24
C THR A 300 13.05 -20.69 11.63
N MET A 301 12.61 -21.94 11.76
CA MET A 301 12.69 -22.70 13.00
C MET A 301 14.13 -22.85 13.50
N SER A 302 15.12 -22.96 12.59
CA SER A 302 16.53 -23.01 12.99
C SER A 302 17.00 -21.75 13.74
N TYR A 303 16.38 -20.59 13.49
CA TYR A 303 16.70 -19.34 14.20
C TYR A 303 16.12 -19.31 15.62
N LEU A 304 15.06 -20.08 15.90
CA LEU A 304 14.50 -20.20 17.26
C LEU A 304 15.53 -20.79 18.24
N PHE A 305 16.41 -21.67 17.75
CA PHE A 305 17.46 -22.32 18.54
C PHE A 305 18.81 -21.60 18.47
N ARG A 306 18.89 -20.44 17.82
CA ARG A 306 20.09 -19.60 17.84
C ARG A 306 20.01 -18.63 19.01
N GLU A 307 21.17 -18.30 19.54
CA GLU A 307 21.29 -17.20 20.49
C GLU A 307 20.89 -15.87 19.82
N PRO A 308 20.08 -15.02 20.47
CA PRO A 308 19.71 -13.72 19.92
C PRO A 308 20.91 -12.78 19.90
N ALA A 309 21.08 -12.01 18.82
CA ALA A 309 22.16 -11.04 18.67
C ALA A 309 21.88 -9.68 19.37
N THR A 310 20.89 -9.62 20.26
CA THR A 310 20.46 -8.39 20.93
C THR A 310 21.38 -8.10 22.11
N ILE A 311 22.08 -6.97 22.09
CA ILE A 311 22.85 -6.48 23.24
C ILE A 311 21.93 -5.91 24.32
N ASN A 312 22.32 -6.03 25.59
CA ASN A 312 21.53 -5.50 26.70
C ASN A 312 21.84 -4.02 26.99
N TYR A 313 21.46 -3.14 26.06
CA TYR A 313 21.57 -1.69 26.25
C TYR A 313 20.62 -1.23 27.37
N PRO A 314 21.05 -0.39 28.34
CA PRO A 314 22.28 0.42 28.38
C PRO A 314 23.48 -0.19 29.11
N PHE A 315 23.37 -1.41 29.66
CA PHE A 315 24.43 -2.05 30.43
C PHE A 315 25.56 -2.59 29.54
N GLU A 316 25.21 -3.03 28.34
CA GLU A 316 26.13 -3.42 27.27
C GLU A 316 25.98 -2.44 26.10
N LYS A 317 27.09 -1.94 25.56
CA LYS A 317 27.11 -1.00 24.43
C LYS A 317 27.69 -1.66 23.18
N GLY A 318 27.24 -1.20 22.01
CA GLY A 318 27.78 -1.65 20.74
C GLY A 318 29.28 -1.32 20.62
N PRO A 319 30.07 -2.16 19.93
CA PRO A 319 31.49 -1.90 19.73
C PRO A 319 31.70 -0.67 18.84
N LEU A 320 32.53 0.27 19.30
CA LEU A 320 32.90 1.47 18.56
C LEU A 320 34.38 1.45 18.17
N SER A 321 34.69 1.95 16.98
CA SER A 321 36.07 2.14 16.55
C SER A 321 36.67 3.41 17.17
N PRO A 322 37.99 3.51 17.35
CA PRO A 322 38.66 4.76 17.75
C PRO A 322 38.43 5.95 16.81
N ARG A 323 37.98 5.69 15.58
CA ARG A 323 37.62 6.69 14.54
C ARG A 323 36.16 7.15 14.61
N PHE A 324 35.42 6.69 15.61
CA PHE A 324 34.03 7.07 15.78
C PHE A 324 33.89 8.60 15.91
N ARG A 325 32.78 9.12 15.41
CA ARG A 325 32.49 10.55 15.29
C ARG A 325 31.22 10.87 16.08
N GLY A 326 31.38 11.54 17.22
CA GLY A 326 30.30 11.95 18.13
C GLY A 326 30.34 13.42 18.55
N GLU A 327 30.19 13.67 19.85
CA GLU A 327 30.07 15.00 20.43
C GLU A 327 31.37 15.80 20.26
N HIS A 328 31.26 17.05 19.84
CA HIS A 328 32.43 17.89 19.60
C HIS A 328 33.06 18.36 20.92
N ALA A 329 34.39 18.49 20.93
CA ALA A 329 35.16 18.93 22.08
C ALA A 329 36.34 19.82 21.66
N LEU A 330 36.59 20.89 22.43
CA LEU A 330 37.79 21.71 22.30
C LEU A 330 38.85 21.25 23.30
N ARG A 331 40.03 20.93 22.80
CA ARG A 331 41.12 20.36 23.59
C ARG A 331 42.14 21.39 24.06
N ARG A 332 42.91 20.97 25.06
CA ARG A 332 44.03 21.72 25.63
C ARG A 332 45.38 21.07 25.30
N TYR A 333 46.44 21.86 25.36
CA TYR A 333 47.79 21.37 25.46
C TYR A 333 48.02 20.72 26.83
N PRO A 334 49.06 19.87 26.98
CA PRO A 334 49.44 19.33 28.29
C PRO A 334 49.78 20.41 29.34
N SER A 335 50.06 21.64 28.91
CA SER A 335 50.27 22.80 29.79
C SER A 335 48.97 23.40 30.38
N GLY A 336 47.80 22.94 29.93
CA GLY A 336 46.49 23.48 30.30
C GLY A 336 45.97 24.61 29.41
N GLU A 337 46.80 25.13 28.50
CA GLU A 337 46.40 26.17 27.55
C GLU A 337 45.54 25.58 26.41
N GLU A 338 44.52 26.30 25.95
CA GLU A 338 43.70 25.83 24.83
C GLU A 338 44.49 25.72 23.52
N ARG A 339 44.21 24.68 22.71
CA ARG A 339 44.91 24.47 21.43
C ARG A 339 44.49 25.45 20.35
N CYS A 340 43.29 26.02 20.46
CA CYS A 340 42.70 26.83 19.41
C CYS A 340 43.48 28.14 19.19
N ILE A 341 43.94 28.34 17.96
CA ILE A 341 44.66 29.56 17.52
C ILE A 341 43.79 30.50 16.67
N ALA A 342 42.47 30.27 16.64
CA ALA A 342 41.50 31.06 15.88
C ALA A 342 41.86 31.25 14.39
N CYS A 343 42.31 30.17 13.72
CA CYS A 343 42.70 30.16 12.31
C CYS A 343 41.51 30.20 11.33
N LYS A 344 40.30 29.85 11.80
CA LYS A 344 39.04 29.81 11.05
C LYS A 344 38.96 28.81 9.88
N LEU A 345 39.90 27.86 9.76
CA LEU A 345 39.83 26.80 8.74
C LEU A 345 38.63 25.88 8.97
N CYS A 346 38.33 25.52 10.22
CA CYS A 346 37.19 24.67 10.56
C CYS A 346 35.84 25.33 10.22
N GLU A 347 35.73 26.65 10.37
CA GLU A 347 34.55 27.42 9.95
C GLU A 347 34.40 27.41 8.43
N ALA A 348 35.49 27.57 7.69
CA ALA A 348 35.48 27.58 6.22
C ALA A 348 35.16 26.21 5.60
N ILE A 349 35.68 25.11 6.16
CA ILE A 349 35.50 23.76 5.61
C ILE A 349 34.16 23.12 6.00
N CYS A 350 33.48 23.65 7.03
CA CYS A 350 32.24 23.07 7.52
C CYS A 350 31.16 23.09 6.42
N PRO A 351 30.72 21.93 5.89
CA PRO A 351 29.83 21.88 4.73
C PRO A 351 28.43 22.43 5.06
N ALA A 352 28.01 22.34 6.32
CA ALA A 352 26.73 22.85 6.81
C ALA A 352 26.83 24.25 7.45
N GLN A 353 28.01 24.85 7.47
CA GLN A 353 28.26 26.16 8.09
C GLN A 353 27.72 26.26 9.53
N ALA A 354 27.92 25.19 10.31
CA ALA A 354 27.44 25.09 11.69
C ALA A 354 28.32 25.84 12.71
N ILE A 355 29.56 26.19 12.32
CA ILE A 355 30.57 26.78 13.20
C ILE A 355 30.61 28.30 12.99
N THR A 356 30.64 29.08 14.06
CA THR A 356 30.83 30.54 14.02
C THR A 356 31.98 30.94 14.94
N ILE A 357 32.97 31.67 14.40
CA ILE A 357 34.19 32.02 15.14
C ILE A 357 34.46 33.53 15.13
N GLU A 358 34.72 34.09 16.30
CA GLU A 358 35.26 35.46 16.46
C GLU A 358 36.59 35.39 17.22
N ALA A 359 37.54 36.22 16.81
CA ALA A 359 38.93 36.14 17.26
C ALA A 359 39.46 37.53 17.63
N GLU A 360 40.06 37.62 18.82
CA GLU A 360 40.70 38.85 19.30
C GLU A 360 42.06 38.52 19.93
N PRO A 361 43.00 39.49 19.98
CA PRO A 361 44.22 39.34 20.75
C PRO A 361 43.89 39.30 22.24
N ARG A 362 44.37 38.28 22.94
CA ARG A 362 44.31 38.21 24.41
C ARG A 362 45.32 39.20 25.01
N ALA A 363 45.18 39.51 26.29
CA ALA A 363 46.06 40.42 27.02
C ALA A 363 47.56 40.03 27.01
N ASP A 364 47.87 38.76 26.77
CA ASP A 364 49.23 38.23 26.61
C ASP A 364 49.77 38.34 25.16
N GLY A 365 48.99 38.92 24.25
CA GLY A 365 49.31 39.03 22.82
C GLY A 365 49.01 37.77 22.01
N SER A 366 48.52 36.70 22.63
CA SER A 366 48.16 35.47 21.93
C SER A 366 46.85 35.63 21.15
N ARG A 367 46.76 35.01 19.97
CA ARG A 367 45.53 35.00 19.17
C ARG A 367 44.60 33.90 19.70
N ARG A 368 43.42 34.28 20.19
CA ARG A 368 42.43 33.37 20.77
C ARG A 368 41.02 33.70 20.30
N THR A 369 40.12 32.73 20.47
CA THR A 369 38.71 32.92 20.14
C THR A 369 37.99 33.58 21.31
N THR A 370 37.26 34.66 21.03
CA THR A 370 36.29 35.22 21.98
C THR A 370 34.97 34.47 21.90
N ARG A 371 34.62 34.04 20.69
CA ARG A 371 33.43 33.23 20.39
C ARG A 371 33.80 32.04 19.52
N TYR A 372 33.32 30.87 19.91
CA TYR A 372 33.45 29.64 19.14
C TYR A 372 32.20 28.82 19.39
N ASP A 373 31.23 28.96 18.50
CA ASP A 373 29.92 28.34 18.66
C ASP A 373 29.73 27.26 17.59
N ILE A 374 29.07 26.16 17.97
CA ILE A 374 28.67 25.09 17.06
C ILE A 374 27.20 24.79 17.28
N ASP A 375 26.41 24.91 16.21
CA ASP A 375 25.02 24.46 16.18
C ASP A 375 24.96 22.96 15.84
N MET A 376 24.69 22.12 16.85
CA MET A 376 24.63 20.66 16.67
C MET A 376 23.43 20.22 15.83
N THR A 377 22.45 21.10 15.59
CA THR A 377 21.30 20.80 14.72
C THR A 377 21.60 20.99 13.24
N LYS A 378 22.62 21.80 12.93
CA LYS A 378 23.17 21.94 11.57
C LYS A 378 24.31 20.97 11.30
N CYS A 379 25.06 20.60 12.33
CA CYS A 379 26.21 19.71 12.18
C CYS A 379 25.80 18.36 11.56
N ILE A 380 26.56 17.91 10.57
CA ILE A 380 26.36 16.61 9.90
C ILE A 380 27.36 15.53 10.35
N TYR A 381 28.16 15.80 11.38
CA TYR A 381 29.09 14.84 12.00
C TYR A 381 30.05 14.16 11.00
N CYS A 382 30.58 14.96 10.08
CA CYS A 382 31.44 14.49 8.99
C CYS A 382 32.93 14.36 9.36
N GLY A 383 33.40 15.02 10.43
CA GLY A 383 34.80 15.02 10.85
C GLY A 383 35.74 15.99 10.11
N PHE A 384 35.28 16.77 9.12
CA PHE A 384 36.17 17.67 8.38
C PHE A 384 36.83 18.73 9.26
N CYS A 385 36.15 19.20 10.32
CA CYS A 385 36.75 20.18 11.23
C CYS A 385 37.92 19.59 12.03
N GLN A 386 37.86 18.29 12.36
CA GLN A 386 38.93 17.58 13.06
C GLN A 386 40.15 17.39 12.16
N GLU A 387 39.94 17.05 10.89
CA GLU A 387 41.04 16.84 9.93
C GLU A 387 41.65 18.16 9.44
N ALA A 388 40.83 19.21 9.30
CA ALA A 388 41.30 20.52 8.83
C ALA A 388 42.02 21.34 9.91
N CYS A 389 41.92 20.96 11.19
CA CYS A 389 42.51 21.73 12.27
C CYS A 389 44.03 21.53 12.31
N PRO A 390 44.86 22.58 12.10
CA PRO A 390 46.32 22.42 12.03
C PRO A 390 46.99 22.15 13.39
N VAL A 391 46.22 22.22 14.48
CA VAL A 391 46.72 22.16 15.87
C VAL A 391 45.94 21.16 16.73
N ASP A 392 45.09 20.34 16.10
CA ASP A 392 44.20 19.38 16.77
C ASP A 392 43.36 19.99 17.90
N ALA A 393 42.83 21.19 17.69
CA ALA A 393 42.05 21.92 18.70
C ALA A 393 40.62 21.41 18.82
N ILE A 394 39.90 21.34 17.71
CA ILE A 394 38.55 20.78 17.65
C ILE A 394 38.65 19.32 17.25
N VAL A 395 37.97 18.47 18.01
CA VAL A 395 37.88 17.03 17.73
C VAL A 395 36.46 16.55 17.87
N GLU A 396 36.16 15.48 17.16
CA GLU A 396 34.90 14.76 17.28
C GLU A 396 35.11 13.62 18.28
N GLY A 397 34.54 13.78 19.47
CA GLY A 397 34.76 12.90 20.60
C GLY A 397 33.98 11.58 20.52
N PRO A 398 34.20 10.68 21.49
CA PRO A 398 33.57 9.35 21.51
C PRO A 398 32.12 9.38 21.97
N ASN A 399 31.66 10.45 22.63
CA ASN A 399 30.33 10.51 23.22
C ASN A 399 29.25 10.63 22.14
N PHE A 400 28.19 9.82 22.24
CA PHE A 400 27.04 9.88 21.33
C PHE A 400 25.70 9.99 22.07
N GLU A 401 25.70 9.89 23.40
CA GLU A 401 24.51 9.88 24.24
C GLU A 401 24.28 11.25 24.88
N PHE A 402 23.97 12.26 24.06
CA PHE A 402 23.79 13.65 24.50
C PHE A 402 22.51 14.28 23.96
N SER A 403 21.48 13.48 23.70
CA SER A 403 20.14 14.00 23.39
C SER A 403 19.64 14.92 24.50
N THR A 404 19.04 16.05 24.11
CA THR A 404 18.57 17.10 25.02
C THR A 404 17.05 17.23 24.96
N GLU A 405 16.45 17.82 25.98
CA GLU A 405 15.00 18.08 26.04
C GLU A 405 14.61 19.34 25.25
N THR A 406 15.56 20.27 25.12
CA THR A 406 15.36 21.57 24.46
C THR A 406 16.32 21.78 23.30
N HIS A 407 15.95 22.68 22.38
CA HIS A 407 16.73 22.99 21.19
C HIS A 407 17.92 23.88 21.50
N GLU A 408 17.75 24.84 22.41
CA GLU A 408 18.79 25.77 22.87
C GLU A 408 19.97 25.05 23.50
N GLU A 409 19.76 23.90 24.13
CA GLU A 409 20.84 23.09 24.68
C GLU A 409 21.79 22.56 23.59
N LEU A 410 21.35 22.42 22.33
CA LEU A 410 22.16 21.96 21.18
C LEU A 410 22.94 23.09 20.49
N LEU A 411 22.78 24.34 20.94
CA LEU A 411 23.54 25.49 20.49
C LEU A 411 24.76 25.66 21.39
N TYR A 412 25.84 24.94 21.09
CA TYR A 412 27.00 24.90 21.97
C TYR A 412 27.84 26.16 21.81
N ASN A 413 28.20 26.77 22.94
CA ASN A 413 29.18 27.83 23.01
C ASN A 413 30.59 27.27 23.27
N LYS A 414 31.59 28.16 23.24
CA LYS A 414 33.00 27.81 23.50
C LYS A 414 33.19 27.11 24.84
N GLU A 415 32.51 27.58 25.88
CA GLU A 415 32.63 27.05 27.24
C GLU A 415 32.13 25.60 27.33
N LYS A 416 30.98 25.31 26.72
CA LYS A 416 30.42 23.95 26.64
C LYS A 416 31.37 23.00 25.92
N LEU A 417 31.96 23.44 24.80
CA LEU A 417 32.93 22.63 24.05
C LEU A 417 34.23 22.39 24.81
N LEU A 418 34.72 23.38 25.56
CA LEU A 418 35.88 23.21 26.45
C LEU A 418 35.57 22.26 27.61
N ASN A 419 34.39 22.39 28.22
CA ASN A 419 33.94 21.48 29.29
C ASN A 419 33.82 20.04 28.79
N ASN A 420 33.36 19.84 27.54
CA ASN A 420 33.34 18.54 26.91
C ASN A 420 34.76 17.99 26.68
N GLY A 421 35.70 18.84 26.25
CA GLY A 421 37.12 18.49 26.16
C GLY A 421 37.70 18.08 27.49
N ASP A 422 37.52 18.90 28.53
CA ASP A 422 38.01 18.64 29.87
C ASP A 422 37.43 17.33 30.45
N LYS A 423 36.17 17.01 30.15
CA LYS A 423 35.51 15.76 30.56
C LYS A 423 36.06 14.52 29.83
N TRP A 424 36.30 14.62 28.52
CA TRP A 424 36.62 13.47 27.65
C TRP A 424 38.08 13.40 27.20
N GLU A 425 38.96 14.31 27.64
CA GLU A 425 40.35 14.43 27.16
C GLU A 425 41.14 13.12 27.26
N ALA A 426 40.96 12.35 28.34
CA ALA A 426 41.65 11.08 28.52
C ALA A 426 41.31 10.06 27.42
N GLU A 427 40.04 9.97 27.04
CA GLU A 427 39.57 9.03 26.01
C GLU A 427 39.87 9.55 24.60
N ILE A 428 39.68 10.86 24.38
CA ILE A 428 40.04 11.53 23.13
C ILE A 428 41.53 11.35 22.83
N ALA A 429 42.40 11.57 23.82
CA ALA A 429 43.85 11.39 23.66
C ALA A 429 44.21 9.93 23.35
N ALA A 430 43.55 8.96 24.01
CA ALA A 430 43.77 7.53 23.72
C ALA A 430 43.34 7.16 22.29
N ASN A 431 42.19 7.64 21.83
CA ASN A 431 41.69 7.39 20.47
C ASN A 431 42.60 8.02 19.40
N ILE A 432 43.07 9.25 19.63
CA ILE A 432 44.01 9.91 18.73
C ILE A 432 45.36 9.18 18.73
N GLN A 433 45.83 8.72 19.88
CA GLN A 433 47.05 7.92 19.96
C GLN A 433 46.94 6.60 19.17
N ALA A 434 45.73 6.05 19.03
CA ALA A 434 45.50 4.87 18.19
C ALA A 434 45.41 5.18 16.69
N ASP A 435 45.00 6.40 16.31
CA ASP A 435 44.63 6.74 14.93
C ASP A 435 45.59 7.71 14.21
N TYR A 436 46.46 8.43 14.92
CA TYR A 436 47.24 9.55 14.37
C TYR A 436 48.12 9.20 13.14
N LEU A 437 48.56 7.95 12.99
CA LEU A 437 49.39 7.52 11.85
C LEU A 437 48.62 7.38 10.53
N TYR A 438 47.28 7.39 10.57
CA TYR A 438 46.42 7.21 9.41
C TYR A 438 45.85 8.53 8.86
N ARG A 439 46.26 9.67 9.44
CA ARG A 439 45.76 11.02 9.11
C ARG A 439 46.75 11.81 8.28
#